data_AF-I1DSM5-F1
#
_entry.id   AF-I1DSM5-F1
#
_cell.length_a   1.000
_cell.length_b   1.000
_cell.length_c   1.000
_cell.angle_alpha   90.00
_cell.angle_beta   90.00
_cell.angle_gamma   90.00
#
_symmetry.space_group_name_H-M   'P 1'
#
loop_
_entity.id
_entity.type
_entity.pdbx_description
1 polymer ?
#
loop_
_entity_poly.entity_id
_entity_poly.type
_entity_poly.pdbx_seq_one_letter_code
_entity_poly.pdbx_strand_id
1 'polypeptide(L)'
;MKITYIPILLLLSALGCQASTSPAKTELLYSNHIFSVPPKASLVAAIGGENHLLLFRYGAEKGKKYLAFSNITPDESMNFGCQAEVFFAVLFTATTNESCNSDELTAFKGVFVDGHDVGGWAGDKLRIYFSIGKDQSFLFAFDDAGNAIKIESDFLSKAELNEVVGAAL
;
A
#
# COMPACT_ATOMS: atom_id res chain seq x y z
N MET A 1 74.23 -12.99 -3.88
CA MET A 1 73.13 -12.60 -2.97
C MET A 1 71.82 -12.73 -3.74
N LYS A 2 70.99 -13.73 -3.40
CA LYS A 2 69.68 -13.95 -4.04
C LYS A 2 68.60 -13.41 -3.10
N ILE A 3 67.81 -12.46 -3.58
CA ILE A 3 66.63 -11.92 -2.88
C ILE A 3 65.46 -12.82 -3.27
N THR A 4 64.90 -13.52 -2.29
CA THR A 4 63.72 -14.39 -2.47
C THR A 4 62.50 -13.64 -1.96
N TYR A 5 61.51 -13.44 -2.82
CA TYR A 5 60.23 -12.80 -2.48
C TYR A 5 59.18 -13.86 -2.07
N ILE A 6 58.69 -13.70 -0.83
CA ILE A 6 57.31 -13.81 -0.27
C ILE A 6 56.29 -14.75 -0.95
N PRO A 7 55.52 -15.50 -0.14
CA PRO A 7 54.07 -15.29 -0.17
C PRO A 7 53.47 -15.12 1.24
N ILE A 8 52.95 -13.92 1.51
CA ILE A 8 51.94 -13.65 2.54
C ILE A 8 50.62 -13.93 1.83
N LEU A 9 50.04 -15.10 2.11
CA LEU A 9 48.73 -15.48 1.61
C LEU A 9 47.95 -16.10 2.78
N LEU A 10 46.66 -15.77 2.85
CA LEU A 10 45.60 -16.32 3.72
C LEU A 10 45.31 -15.57 5.02
N LEU A 11 44.52 -14.49 4.91
CA LEU A 11 43.61 -14.04 5.98
C LEU A 11 42.51 -13.15 5.39
N LEU A 12 41.64 -13.72 4.54
CA LEU A 12 40.52 -13.00 3.90
C LEU A 12 39.25 -13.86 3.76
N SER A 13 38.97 -14.74 4.72
CA SER A 13 37.85 -15.70 4.63
C SER A 13 36.70 -15.48 5.62
N ALA A 14 36.50 -14.28 6.17
CA ALA A 14 35.45 -14.04 7.18
C ALA A 14 34.50 -12.85 6.90
N LEU A 15 34.54 -12.23 5.73
CA LEU A 15 33.49 -11.30 5.29
C LEU A 15 32.47 -12.07 4.45
N GLY A 16 31.75 -12.98 5.09
CA GLY A 16 30.53 -13.53 4.53
C GLY A 16 29.52 -12.39 4.44
N CYS A 17 29.43 -11.74 3.28
CA CYS A 17 28.27 -10.92 2.94
C CYS A 17 27.05 -11.83 3.01
N GLN A 18 26.27 -11.73 4.10
CA GLN A 18 24.90 -12.19 4.07
C GLN A 18 24.17 -11.22 3.13
N ALA A 19 24.12 -11.58 1.85
CA ALA A 19 23.18 -10.98 0.92
C ALA A 19 21.80 -11.38 1.42
N SER A 20 21.17 -10.51 2.22
CA SER A 20 19.74 -10.57 2.48
C SER A 20 19.05 -10.35 1.15
N THR A 21 18.81 -11.42 0.40
CA THR A 21 17.98 -11.37 -0.80
C THR A 21 16.58 -11.03 -0.32
N SER A 22 16.20 -9.76 -0.43
CA SER A 22 14.80 -9.37 -0.31
C SER A 22 14.00 -10.23 -1.29
N PRO A 23 12.94 -10.92 -0.87
CA PRO A 23 12.19 -11.81 -1.75
C PRO A 23 11.76 -11.04 -3.01
N ALA A 24 11.96 -11.66 -4.18
CA ALA A 24 11.60 -11.05 -5.45
C ALA A 24 10.11 -10.67 -5.43
N LYS A 25 9.82 -9.37 -5.57
CA LYS A 25 8.46 -8.83 -5.55
C LYS A 25 7.79 -9.03 -6.91
N THR A 26 6.45 -9.00 -6.94
CA THR A 26 5.68 -9.09 -8.18
C THR A 26 5.14 -7.70 -8.53
N GLU A 27 5.44 -7.23 -9.74
CA GLU A 27 4.86 -5.98 -10.24
C GLU A 27 3.41 -6.20 -10.69
N LEU A 28 2.53 -5.32 -10.23
CA LEU A 28 1.11 -5.29 -10.56
C LEU A 28 0.82 -3.94 -11.24
N LEU A 29 0.37 -3.98 -12.49
CA LEU A 29 -0.24 -2.83 -13.14
C LEU A 29 -1.74 -2.78 -12.78
N TYR A 30 -2.17 -1.74 -12.07
CA TYR A 30 -3.57 -1.53 -11.71
C TYR A 30 -3.92 -0.04 -11.83
N SER A 31 -5.00 0.27 -12.55
CA SER A 31 -5.44 1.66 -12.83
C SER A 31 -4.30 2.58 -13.31
N ASN A 32 -3.46 2.07 -14.23
CA ASN A 32 -2.28 2.77 -14.78
C ASN A 32 -1.11 3.02 -13.81
N HIS A 33 -1.13 2.43 -12.61
CA HIS A 33 -0.06 2.53 -11.62
C HIS A 33 0.62 1.18 -11.39
N ILE A 34 1.92 1.18 -11.10
CA ILE A 34 2.71 -0.03 -10.83
C ILE A 34 2.87 -0.19 -9.32
N PHE A 35 2.26 -1.24 -8.78
CA PHE A 35 2.38 -1.65 -7.39
C PHE A 35 3.30 -2.86 -7.24
N SER A 36 3.93 -2.98 -6.09
CA SER A 36 4.87 -4.06 -5.79
C SER A 36 4.27 -5.03 -4.78
N VAL A 37 3.50 -6.02 -5.24
CA VAL A 37 2.79 -6.95 -4.35
C VAL A 37 3.72 -8.07 -3.85
N PRO A 38 3.44 -8.62 -2.64
CA PRO A 38 4.17 -9.77 -2.14
C PRO A 38 4.11 -10.96 -3.13
N PRO A 39 5.20 -11.73 -3.28
CA PRO A 39 5.18 -12.87 -4.17
C PRO A 39 4.38 -14.05 -3.60
N LYS A 40 4.12 -15.05 -4.45
CA LYS A 40 3.54 -16.35 -4.06
C LYS A 40 2.14 -16.26 -3.46
N ALA A 41 1.27 -15.41 -4.03
CA ALA A 41 -0.16 -15.50 -3.77
C ALA A 41 -0.65 -16.92 -4.11
N SER A 42 -1.40 -17.52 -3.19
CA SER A 42 -2.06 -18.83 -3.37
C SER A 42 -3.22 -18.78 -4.36
N LEU A 43 -3.81 -17.60 -4.54
CA LEU A 43 -4.92 -17.34 -5.43
C LEU A 43 -4.93 -15.86 -5.81
N VAL A 44 -5.25 -15.59 -7.07
CA VAL A 44 -5.55 -14.27 -7.60
C VAL A 44 -6.94 -14.32 -8.20
N ALA A 45 -7.83 -13.44 -7.78
CA ALA A 45 -9.18 -13.32 -8.31
C ALA A 45 -9.45 -11.90 -8.76
N ALA A 46 -9.94 -11.75 -9.99
CA ALA A 46 -10.53 -10.51 -10.46
C ALA A 46 -12.05 -10.65 -10.37
N ILE A 47 -12.69 -9.82 -9.56
CA ILE A 47 -14.14 -9.78 -9.41
C ILE A 47 -14.60 -8.60 -10.28
N GLY A 48 -15.23 -8.92 -11.41
CA GLY A 48 -15.74 -7.95 -12.36
C GLY A 48 -16.87 -7.08 -11.78
N GLY A 49 -17.32 -6.09 -12.56
CA GLY A 49 -18.18 -5.00 -12.10
C GLY A 49 -17.45 -3.67 -12.18
N GLU A 50 -18.13 -2.55 -11.93
CA GLU A 50 -17.56 -1.21 -12.15
C GLU A 50 -16.36 -0.88 -11.23
N ASN A 51 -16.29 -1.53 -10.07
CA ASN A 51 -15.25 -1.31 -9.07
C ASN A 51 -13.94 -2.08 -9.34
N HIS A 52 -13.88 -2.90 -10.40
CA HIS A 52 -12.70 -3.66 -10.84
C HIS A 52 -11.87 -4.27 -9.68
N LEU A 53 -12.50 -5.01 -8.78
CA LEU A 53 -11.85 -5.54 -7.59
C LEU A 53 -10.84 -6.65 -7.96
N LEU A 54 -9.61 -6.51 -7.49
CA LEU A 54 -8.55 -7.51 -7.61
C LEU A 54 -8.13 -7.99 -6.22
N LEU A 55 -8.18 -9.29 -5.98
CA LEU A 55 -7.88 -9.93 -4.70
C LEU A 55 -6.72 -10.92 -4.82
N PHE A 56 -5.72 -10.76 -3.97
CA PHE A 56 -4.62 -11.69 -3.76
C PHE A 56 -4.80 -12.38 -2.40
N ARG A 57 -4.81 -13.71 -2.38
CA ARG A 57 -4.85 -14.48 -1.14
C ARG A 57 -3.52 -15.16 -0.88
N TYR A 58 -2.97 -14.99 0.31
CA TYR A 58 -1.75 -15.62 0.80
C TYR A 58 -2.02 -16.67 1.89
N GLY A 59 -3.18 -16.62 2.55
CA GLY A 59 -3.61 -17.57 3.57
C GLY A 59 -4.33 -18.80 3.01
N ALA A 60 -4.32 -19.89 3.78
CA ALA A 60 -5.12 -21.08 3.51
C ALA A 60 -6.60 -20.88 3.85
N GLU A 61 -6.89 -20.03 4.84
CA GLU A 61 -8.23 -19.71 5.30
C GLU A 61 -8.92 -18.67 4.40
N LYS A 62 -10.23 -18.82 4.20
CA LYS A 62 -11.02 -17.84 3.43
C LYS A 62 -11.13 -16.54 4.22
N GLY A 63 -10.91 -15.41 3.53
CA GLY A 63 -11.00 -14.08 4.13
C GLY A 63 -9.83 -13.73 5.06
N LYS A 64 -8.72 -14.48 5.01
CA LYS A 64 -7.52 -14.23 5.82
C LYS A 64 -6.28 -14.13 4.96
N LYS A 65 -5.34 -13.28 5.40
CA LYS A 65 -4.06 -12.99 4.74
C LYS A 65 -4.26 -12.66 3.27
N TYR A 66 -4.87 -11.51 3.02
CA TYR A 66 -5.16 -11.02 1.68
C TYR A 66 -4.63 -9.61 1.45
N LEU A 67 -4.51 -9.27 0.17
CA LEU A 67 -4.28 -7.92 -0.33
C LEU A 67 -5.29 -7.68 -1.44
N ALA A 68 -6.08 -6.63 -1.34
CA ALA A 68 -7.08 -6.29 -2.36
C ALA A 68 -6.90 -4.87 -2.88
N PHE A 69 -7.28 -4.67 -4.14
CA PHE A 69 -7.29 -3.39 -4.85
C PHE A 69 -8.69 -3.18 -5.42
N SER A 70 -9.30 -2.03 -5.17
CA SER A 70 -10.59 -1.65 -5.73
C SER A 70 -10.51 -0.26 -6.34
N ASN A 71 -11.11 -0.10 -7.52
CA ASN A 71 -11.36 1.21 -8.10
C ASN A 71 -12.60 1.78 -7.43
N ILE A 72 -12.43 2.86 -6.68
CA ILE A 72 -13.54 3.55 -5.99
C ILE A 72 -13.92 4.86 -6.69
N THR A 73 -13.32 5.14 -7.86
CA THR A 73 -13.65 6.32 -8.68
C THR A 73 -15.13 6.39 -9.10
N PRO A 74 -15.76 5.30 -9.59
CA PRO A 74 -17.15 5.37 -10.07
C PRO A 74 -18.19 5.19 -8.96
N ASP A 75 -17.79 5.14 -7.68
CA ASP A 75 -18.72 4.82 -6.60
C ASP A 75 -19.63 6.01 -6.26
N GLU A 76 -20.73 6.12 -7.00
CA GLU A 76 -21.76 7.14 -6.81
C GLU A 76 -22.60 6.94 -5.53
N SER A 77 -22.43 5.82 -4.81
CA SER A 77 -23.13 5.59 -3.55
C SER A 77 -22.59 6.45 -2.42
N MET A 78 -21.38 7.00 -2.58
CA MET A 78 -20.72 7.84 -1.58
C MET A 78 -21.00 9.33 -1.84
N ASN A 79 -21.68 9.98 -0.91
CA ASN A 79 -21.92 11.42 -0.95
C ASN A 79 -20.89 12.19 -0.12
N PHE A 80 -19.69 12.40 -0.67
CA PHE A 80 -18.62 13.12 0.02
C PHE A 80 -18.88 14.63 0.20
N GLY A 81 -19.85 15.22 -0.51
CA GLY A 81 -20.10 16.68 -0.55
C GLY A 81 -19.01 17.52 -1.26
N CYS A 82 -17.79 16.99 -1.35
CA CYS A 82 -16.64 17.57 -2.03
C CYS A 82 -15.95 16.51 -2.92
N GLN A 83 -14.85 16.85 -3.61
CA GLN A 83 -14.06 15.86 -4.34
C GLN A 83 -13.53 14.79 -3.39
N ALA A 84 -13.49 13.52 -3.84
CA ALA A 84 -13.08 12.39 -3.02
C ALA A 84 -11.71 12.62 -2.36
N GLU A 85 -10.71 13.05 -3.13
CA GLU A 85 -9.38 13.35 -2.56
C GLU A 85 -9.44 14.41 -1.44
N VAL A 86 -10.23 15.47 -1.62
CA VAL A 86 -10.38 16.52 -0.60
C VAL A 86 -11.06 15.97 0.65
N PHE A 87 -12.06 15.11 0.49
CA PHE A 87 -12.73 14.43 1.60
C PHE A 87 -11.75 13.58 2.40
N PHE A 88 -10.95 12.75 1.72
CA PHE A 88 -9.96 11.90 2.38
C PHE A 88 -8.82 12.71 2.99
N ALA A 89 -8.41 13.83 2.38
CA ALA A 89 -7.46 14.76 3.01
C ALA A 89 -8.00 15.26 4.35
N VAL A 90 -9.21 15.82 4.36
CA VAL A 90 -9.89 16.31 5.57
C VAL A 90 -10.01 15.22 6.64
N LEU A 91 -10.44 14.02 6.24
CA LEU A 91 -10.58 12.87 7.13
C LEU A 91 -9.27 12.51 7.84
N PHE A 92 -8.15 12.49 7.12
CA PHE A 92 -6.87 11.99 7.62
C PHE A 92 -5.94 13.07 8.18
N THR A 93 -6.11 14.34 7.83
CA THR A 93 -5.28 15.45 8.33
C THR A 93 -5.99 16.34 9.36
N ALA A 94 -7.26 16.05 9.67
CA ALA A 94 -8.10 16.85 10.58
C ALA A 94 -8.19 18.35 10.20
N THR A 95 -7.95 18.68 8.94
CA THR A 95 -8.18 20.02 8.39
C THR A 95 -9.66 20.22 8.15
N THR A 96 -10.18 21.43 8.34
CA THR A 96 -11.60 21.70 8.08
C THR A 96 -11.87 22.02 6.62
N ASN A 97 -13.00 21.54 6.10
CA ASN A 97 -13.55 21.97 4.82
C ASN A 97 -15.08 21.96 4.90
N GLU A 98 -15.70 23.13 4.80
CA GLU A 98 -17.15 23.31 4.93
C GLU A 98 -17.95 22.73 3.75
N SER A 99 -17.30 22.44 2.62
CA SER A 99 -17.97 21.84 1.45
C SER A 99 -18.13 20.32 1.57
N CYS A 100 -17.31 19.65 2.39
CA CYS A 100 -17.41 18.21 2.55
C CYS A 100 -18.58 17.83 3.46
N ASN A 101 -19.21 16.69 3.17
CA ASN A 101 -20.33 16.16 3.94
C ASN A 101 -19.87 15.77 5.36
N SER A 102 -20.33 16.51 6.37
CA SER A 102 -19.94 16.33 7.77
C SER A 102 -20.41 15.01 8.38
N ASP A 103 -21.55 14.49 7.93
CA ASP A 103 -22.13 13.25 8.45
C ASP A 103 -21.29 12.07 7.98
N GLU A 104 -20.90 12.07 6.70
CA GLU A 104 -19.98 11.07 6.14
C GLU A 104 -18.59 11.18 6.76
N LEU A 105 -18.05 12.39 6.97
CA LEU A 105 -16.76 12.56 7.66
C LEU A 105 -16.79 11.93 9.06
N THR A 106 -17.89 12.12 9.79
CA THR A 106 -18.07 11.55 11.14
C THR A 106 -18.12 10.02 11.08
N ALA A 107 -18.88 9.46 10.13
CA ALA A 107 -18.99 8.02 9.95
C ALA A 107 -17.64 7.39 9.55
N PHE A 108 -16.96 7.97 8.56
CA PHE A 108 -15.66 7.47 8.10
C PHE A 108 -14.58 7.60 9.16
N LYS A 109 -14.61 8.65 9.98
CA LYS A 109 -13.66 8.80 11.10
C LYS A 109 -13.77 7.63 12.08
N GLY A 110 -14.98 7.24 12.44
CA GLY A 110 -15.21 6.09 13.33
C GLY A 110 -14.70 4.76 12.77
N VAL A 111 -14.64 4.61 11.44
CA VAL A 111 -14.20 3.37 10.77
C VAL A 111 -12.70 3.36 10.47
N PHE A 112 -12.15 4.47 10.00
CA PHE A 112 -10.80 4.52 9.42
C PHE A 112 -9.80 5.33 10.24
N VAL A 113 -10.23 6.10 11.23
CA VAL A 113 -9.32 6.98 12.00
C VAL A 113 -9.26 6.56 13.45
N ASP A 114 -10.41 6.36 14.08
CA ASP A 114 -10.47 6.08 15.52
C ASP A 114 -9.79 4.73 15.83
N GLY A 115 -8.75 4.77 16.67
CA GLY A 115 -8.00 3.58 17.08
C GLY A 115 -6.99 3.04 16.05
N HIS A 116 -6.76 3.75 14.94
CA HIS A 116 -5.82 3.37 13.89
C HIS A 116 -4.57 4.29 13.88
N ASP A 117 -3.44 3.78 13.39
CA ASP A 117 -2.29 4.62 13.01
C ASP A 117 -2.55 5.21 11.62
N VAL A 118 -2.70 6.54 11.56
CA VAL A 118 -3.13 7.26 10.37
C VAL A 118 -2.11 8.28 9.88
N GLY A 119 -2.18 8.61 8.59
CA GLY A 119 -1.34 9.63 7.99
C GLY A 119 -1.37 9.57 6.46
N GLY A 120 -0.34 10.10 5.81
CA GLY A 120 -0.23 10.02 4.37
C GLY A 120 1.19 9.88 3.85
N TRP A 121 1.29 9.37 2.62
CA TRP A 121 2.48 9.35 1.79
C TRP A 121 2.17 10.07 0.49
N ALA A 122 3.08 10.93 0.04
CA ALA A 122 2.91 11.66 -1.21
C ALA A 122 4.14 11.47 -2.08
N GLY A 123 3.90 11.28 -3.37
CA GLY A 123 4.91 11.34 -4.43
C GLY A 123 4.37 12.12 -5.62
N ASP A 124 5.05 12.00 -6.76
CA ASP A 124 4.73 12.73 -7.98
C ASP A 124 3.52 12.13 -8.73
N LYS A 125 3.19 10.86 -8.49
CA LYS A 125 2.13 10.14 -9.21
C LYS A 125 0.90 9.86 -8.35
N LEU A 126 1.10 9.58 -7.07
CA LEU A 126 0.03 9.26 -6.13
C LEU A 126 0.18 10.01 -4.81
N ARG A 127 -0.98 10.39 -4.29
CA ARG A 127 -1.18 10.79 -2.89
C ARG A 127 -1.94 9.68 -2.19
N ILE A 128 -1.42 9.24 -1.05
CA ILE A 128 -1.95 8.09 -0.31
C ILE A 128 -2.28 8.53 1.11
N TYR A 129 -3.50 8.23 1.55
CA TYR A 129 -3.90 8.29 2.95
C TYR A 129 -3.98 6.87 3.51
N PHE A 130 -3.31 6.61 4.63
CA PHE A 130 -3.24 5.29 5.24
C PHE A 130 -3.97 5.25 6.57
N SER A 131 -4.57 4.10 6.84
CA SER A 131 -5.22 3.72 8.10
C SER A 131 -4.73 2.32 8.48
N ILE A 132 -3.86 2.24 9.48
CA ILE A 132 -3.24 1.00 9.92
C ILE A 132 -3.89 0.55 11.24
N GLY A 133 -4.78 -0.43 11.15
CA GLY A 133 -5.43 -1.05 12.29
C GLY A 133 -4.74 -2.33 12.74
N LYS A 134 -5.20 -2.86 13.87
CA LYS A 134 -4.68 -4.12 14.44
C LYS A 134 -4.99 -5.34 13.57
N ASP A 135 -6.22 -5.41 13.06
CA ASP A 135 -6.73 -6.57 12.31
C ASP A 135 -6.82 -6.29 10.80
N GLN A 136 -6.85 -5.02 10.41
CA GLN A 136 -7.01 -4.62 9.02
C GLN A 136 -6.37 -3.24 8.79
N SER A 137 -5.77 -3.08 7.63
CA SER A 137 -5.16 -1.85 7.15
C SER A 137 -5.74 -1.45 5.80
N PHE A 138 -5.89 -0.15 5.60
CA PHE A 138 -6.45 0.46 4.40
C PHE A 138 -5.54 1.56 3.89
N LEU A 139 -5.38 1.64 2.57
CA LEU A 139 -4.79 2.77 1.87
C LEU A 139 -5.83 3.32 0.88
N PHE A 140 -5.91 4.64 0.79
CA PHE A 140 -6.71 5.35 -0.21
C PHE A 140 -5.75 6.17 -1.05
N ALA A 141 -5.60 5.78 -2.31
CA ALA A 141 -4.66 6.39 -3.24
C ALA A 141 -5.39 7.21 -4.31
N PHE A 142 -4.89 8.40 -4.58
CA PHE A 142 -5.48 9.37 -5.50
C PHE A 142 -4.40 9.86 -6.47
N ASP A 143 -4.74 9.94 -7.77
CA ASP A 143 -3.92 10.59 -8.79
C ASP A 143 -4.57 11.87 -9.33
N ASP A 144 -3.78 12.66 -10.06
CA ASP A 144 -4.23 13.92 -10.65
C ASP A 144 -5.20 13.73 -11.83
N ALA A 145 -5.35 12.49 -12.34
CA ALA A 145 -6.36 12.16 -13.33
C ALA A 145 -7.74 11.87 -12.68
N GLY A 146 -7.83 11.92 -11.35
CA GLY A 146 -9.04 11.68 -10.58
C GLY A 146 -9.31 10.21 -10.29
N ASN A 147 -8.37 9.30 -10.57
CA ASN A 147 -8.51 7.91 -10.17
C ASN A 147 -8.35 7.79 -8.66
N ALA A 148 -9.24 7.02 -8.06
CA ALA A 148 -9.23 6.68 -6.65
C ALA A 148 -9.17 5.16 -6.46
N ILE A 149 -8.16 4.69 -5.74
CA ILE A 149 -7.89 3.27 -5.49
C ILE A 149 -7.94 3.02 -4.00
N LYS A 150 -8.76 2.07 -3.57
CA LYS A 150 -8.69 1.51 -2.22
C LYS A 150 -7.83 0.26 -2.23
N ILE A 151 -6.83 0.22 -1.36
CA ILE A 151 -5.98 -0.95 -1.12
C ILE A 151 -6.24 -1.43 0.31
N GLU A 152 -6.44 -2.72 0.53
CA GLU A 152 -6.70 -3.26 1.86
C GLU A 152 -5.94 -4.56 2.12
N SER A 153 -5.49 -4.74 3.35
CA SER A 153 -4.82 -5.96 3.81
C SER A 153 -5.06 -6.23 5.28
N ASP A 154 -5.12 -7.51 5.67
CA ASP A 154 -5.27 -7.96 7.05
C ASP A 154 -3.98 -8.57 7.63
N PHE A 155 -2.85 -8.49 6.92
CA PHE A 155 -1.61 -9.13 7.34
C PHE A 155 -0.34 -8.31 7.10
N LEU A 156 -0.36 -7.32 6.21
CA LEU A 156 0.81 -6.49 5.94
C LEU A 156 0.95 -5.40 6.99
N SER A 157 2.19 -5.21 7.46
CA SER A 157 2.56 -4.08 8.30
C SER A 157 2.57 -2.77 7.51
N LYS A 158 2.62 -1.64 8.22
CA LYS A 158 2.77 -0.29 7.61
C LYS A 158 3.99 -0.20 6.68
N ALA A 159 5.12 -0.80 7.08
CA ALA A 159 6.34 -0.79 6.26
C ALA A 159 6.15 -1.59 4.98
N GLU A 160 5.56 -2.79 5.07
CA GLU A 160 5.29 -3.62 3.89
C GLU A 160 4.24 -2.97 2.97
N LEU A 161 3.24 -2.30 3.52
CA LEU A 161 2.26 -1.52 2.74
C LEU A 161 2.90 -0.33 2.04
N ASN A 162 3.82 0.38 2.70
CA ASN A 162 4.59 1.44 2.07
C ASN A 162 5.43 0.90 0.91
N GLU A 163 6.02 -0.29 1.07
CA GLU A 163 6.72 -0.97 -0.01
C GLU A 163 5.81 -1.38 -1.18
N VAL A 164 4.55 -1.76 -0.92
CA VAL A 164 3.57 -2.07 -1.99
C VAL A 164 3.35 -0.87 -2.91
N VAL A 165 3.29 0.32 -2.34
CA VAL A 165 2.94 1.56 -3.06
C VAL A 165 4.15 2.39 -3.47
N GLY A 166 5.36 2.05 -3.00
CA GLY A 166 6.54 2.90 -3.15
C GLY A 166 6.95 3.22 -4.60
N ALA A 167 6.70 2.33 -5.57
CA ALA A 167 6.95 2.59 -6.99
C ALA A 167 5.85 3.42 -7.68
N ALA A 168 4.69 3.51 -7.03
CA ALA A 168 3.50 4.21 -7.49
C ALA A 168 3.38 5.62 -6.89
N LEU A 169 4.14 5.95 -5.84
CA LEU A 169 4.37 7.33 -5.39
C LEU A 169 5.21 8.05 -6.45
#